data_AF-A0A485L5N5-F1
#
_entry.id   AF-A0A485L5N5-F1
#
_cell.length_a   1.000
_cell.length_b   1.000
_cell.length_c   1.000
_cell.angle_alpha   90.00
_cell.angle_beta   90.00
_cell.angle_gamma   90.00
#
_symmetry.space_group_name_H-M   'P 1'
#
loop_
_entity.id
_entity.type
_entity.pdbx_description
1 polymer ?
#
loop_
_entity_poly.entity_id
_entity_poly.type
_entity_poly.pdbx_seq_one_letter_code
_entity_poly.pdbx_strand_id
1 'polypeptide(L)'
;MTTTAAKALLPATKRLIEGLFGTSPSARTHLSRSITLVESSLPRDREQAELLLDHVLEHRKHHSKDHGEGANSSFRVGIAGPPGAGKSTFIEALGLNLTQKGHKVAVLAIDPSSSVTGGSILGDKTRMTHLSNSPHAFVRPSPTRGTLGGVAQHTNEIVLLCEASGYDVVLVESVGLGQSEIIIDDTVDMVMLLVPPAGGDELQGSKKGIMEIADVVVVNKADGELKSAAKHTAVDYMHALQLARRKDPDWKPTVKMCSAIEGDGVDGVWDVMTEFRGVMAKANKIEGKRSRQSSKWMWNQLQEELMLLAKKRAADEAKRLAPDLAHGFISPRSAARKLLATVVAPSASTSSAPPSSTRFKWGRDE
;
A
#
# COMPACT_ATOMS: atom_id res chain seq x y z
N MET A 1 -16.52 9.06 30.17
CA MET A 1 -17.16 8.88 28.86
C MET A 1 -17.53 10.25 28.33
N THR A 2 -16.61 10.90 27.61
CA THR A 2 -16.86 12.16 26.91
C THR A 2 -17.59 11.83 25.62
N THR A 3 -18.82 12.31 25.48
CA THR A 3 -19.63 12.28 24.27
C THR A 3 -18.88 12.99 23.14
N THR A 4 -18.22 12.24 22.28
CA THR A 4 -17.67 12.73 21.02
C THR A 4 -18.86 13.23 20.20
N ALA A 5 -18.97 14.55 19.99
CA ALA A 5 -19.94 15.09 19.04
C ALA A 5 -19.75 14.33 17.70
N ALA A 6 -20.84 13.82 17.13
CA ALA A 6 -20.79 13.12 15.84
C ALA A 6 -20.11 14.04 14.82
N LYS A 7 -18.89 13.68 14.41
CA LYS A 7 -18.08 14.48 13.51
C LYS A 7 -18.74 14.51 12.15
N ALA A 8 -19.14 15.69 11.69
CA ALA A 8 -19.89 15.84 10.45
C ALA A 8 -18.97 15.91 9.23
N LEU A 9 -19.39 15.30 8.12
CA LEU A 9 -18.75 15.47 6.82
C LEU A 9 -18.79 16.94 6.39
N LEU A 10 -17.63 17.48 6.01
CA LEU A 10 -17.54 18.81 5.41
C LEU A 10 -18.19 18.81 4.01
N PRO A 11 -18.74 19.95 3.55
CA PRO A 11 -19.32 20.07 2.21
C PRO A 11 -18.35 19.73 1.07
N ALA A 12 -17.04 19.92 1.27
CA ALA A 12 -16.03 19.50 0.30
C ALA A 12 -15.94 17.96 0.21
N THR A 13 -15.90 17.27 1.35
CA THR A 13 -15.83 15.81 1.44
C THR A 13 -17.10 15.16 0.90
N LYS A 14 -18.28 15.71 1.18
CA LYS A 14 -19.55 15.23 0.60
C LYS A 14 -19.53 15.21 -0.93
N ARG A 15 -19.04 16.29 -1.54
CA ARG A 15 -18.88 16.37 -3.01
C ARG A 15 -17.90 15.34 -3.56
N LEU A 16 -16.84 15.01 -2.80
CA LEU A 16 -15.92 13.94 -3.18
C LEU A 16 -16.64 12.59 -3.19
N ILE A 17 -17.40 12.28 -2.13
CA ILE A 17 -18.16 11.03 -2.00
C ILE A 17 -19.19 10.90 -3.14
N GLU A 18 -19.99 11.93 -3.38
CA GLU A 18 -20.98 11.95 -4.48
C GLU A 18 -20.31 11.75 -5.86
N GLY A 19 -19.15 12.38 -6.07
CA GLY A 19 -18.40 12.28 -7.32
C GLY A 19 -17.64 10.96 -7.52
N LEU A 20 -17.33 10.23 -6.45
CA LEU A 20 -16.68 8.91 -6.51
C LEU A 20 -17.59 7.84 -7.10
N PHE A 21 -18.89 7.89 -6.77
CA PHE A 21 -19.89 6.92 -7.21
C PHE A 21 -20.64 7.34 -8.48
N GLY A 22 -20.53 8.61 -8.88
CA GLY A 22 -21.17 9.12 -10.09
C GLY A 22 -20.53 8.62 -11.38
N THR A 23 -21.32 8.54 -12.45
CA THR A 23 -20.86 8.25 -13.83
C THR A 23 -20.37 9.49 -14.57
N SER A 24 -20.12 10.59 -13.86
CA SER A 24 -19.73 11.89 -14.42
C SER A 24 -18.34 11.82 -15.07
N PRO A 25 -18.09 12.60 -16.15
CA PRO A 25 -16.74 12.80 -16.70
C PRO A 25 -15.70 13.27 -15.65
N SER A 26 -16.17 13.86 -14.55
CA SER A 26 -15.33 14.33 -13.44
C SER A 26 -14.97 13.25 -12.40
N ALA A 27 -15.41 12.00 -12.56
CA ALA A 27 -15.17 10.92 -11.60
C ALA A 27 -13.67 10.70 -11.31
N ARG A 28 -12.81 10.74 -12.35
CA ARG A 28 -11.35 10.66 -12.19
C ARG A 28 -10.77 11.79 -11.34
N THR A 29 -11.32 13.00 -11.46
CA THR A 29 -10.90 14.15 -10.65
C THR A 29 -11.32 13.98 -9.20
N HIS A 30 -12.54 13.49 -8.95
CA HIS A 30 -13.01 13.20 -7.59
C HIS A 30 -12.19 12.08 -6.94
N LEU A 31 -11.87 11.01 -7.68
CA LEU A 31 -10.96 9.96 -7.22
C LEU A 31 -9.59 10.52 -6.86
N SER A 32 -8.97 11.30 -7.75
CA SER A 32 -7.65 11.91 -7.47
C SER A 32 -7.66 12.81 -6.24
N ARG A 33 -8.72 13.60 -6.04
CA ARG A 33 -8.85 14.49 -4.88
C ARG A 33 -9.14 13.73 -3.58
N SER A 34 -9.88 12.63 -3.66
CA SER A 34 -10.13 11.74 -2.52
C SER A 34 -8.84 11.07 -2.07
N ILE A 35 -8.02 10.62 -3.02
CA ILE A 35 -6.67 10.11 -2.74
C ILE A 35 -5.80 11.19 -2.08
N THR A 36 -5.83 12.43 -2.59
CA THR A 36 -5.09 13.55 -1.96
C THR A 36 -5.55 13.81 -0.52
N LEU A 37 -6.85 13.69 -0.24
CA LEU A 37 -7.39 13.83 1.12
C LEU A 37 -6.86 12.72 2.04
N VAL A 38 -6.91 11.47 1.57
CA VAL A 38 -6.40 10.29 2.30
C VAL A 38 -4.90 10.40 2.58
N GLU A 39 -4.12 10.86 1.61
CA GLU A 39 -2.68 11.06 1.76
C GLU A 39 -2.34 12.29 2.65
N SER A 40 -3.30 13.12 3.08
CA SER A 40 -2.99 14.33 3.82
C SER A 40 -2.53 14.05 5.25
N SER A 41 -1.50 14.75 5.72
CA SER A 41 -1.03 14.69 7.10
C SER A 41 -1.72 15.69 8.03
N LEU A 42 -2.57 16.57 7.49
CA LEU A 42 -3.26 17.58 8.30
C LEU A 42 -4.30 16.92 9.20
N PRO A 43 -4.37 17.24 10.51
CA PRO A 43 -5.31 16.59 11.43
C PRO A 43 -6.78 16.67 10.98
N ARG A 44 -7.17 17.81 10.41
CA ARG A 44 -8.52 18.02 9.87
C ARG A 44 -8.81 17.11 8.68
N ASP A 45 -7.83 16.93 7.79
CA ASP A 45 -8.00 16.13 6.59
C ASP A 45 -8.05 14.64 6.93
N ARG A 46 -7.23 14.19 7.89
CA ARG A 46 -7.27 12.81 8.41
C ARG A 46 -8.65 12.43 8.93
N GLU A 47 -9.26 13.30 9.73
CA GLU A 47 -10.62 13.10 10.22
C GLU A 47 -11.65 13.00 9.08
N GLN A 48 -11.48 13.80 8.02
CA GLN A 48 -12.38 13.75 6.87
C GLN A 48 -12.12 12.55 5.95
N ALA A 49 -10.87 12.08 5.88
CA ALA A 49 -10.48 10.87 5.17
C ALA A 49 -11.10 9.63 5.82
N GLU A 50 -11.06 9.53 7.15
CA GLU A 50 -11.74 8.47 7.92
C GLU A 50 -13.24 8.43 7.58
N LEU A 51 -13.93 9.56 7.69
CA LEU A 51 -15.36 9.64 7.35
C LEU A 51 -15.64 9.29 5.89
N LEU A 52 -14.78 9.71 4.96
CA LEU A 52 -14.91 9.38 3.54
C LEU A 52 -14.76 7.87 3.29
N LEU A 53 -13.77 7.22 3.92
CA LEU A 53 -13.53 5.78 3.80
C LEU A 53 -14.69 4.97 4.42
N ASP A 54 -15.22 5.40 5.56
CA ASP A 54 -16.39 4.76 6.18
C ASP A 54 -17.62 4.78 5.25
N HIS A 55 -17.89 5.92 4.60
CA HIS A 55 -18.99 6.03 3.63
C HIS A 55 -18.75 5.14 2.41
N VAL A 56 -17.50 5.02 1.95
CA VAL A 56 -17.14 4.12 0.84
C VAL A 56 -17.38 2.65 1.21
N LEU A 57 -17.03 2.24 2.43
CA LEU A 57 -17.28 0.89 2.92
C LEU A 57 -18.77 0.60 3.07
N GLU A 58 -19.55 1.56 3.59
CA GLU A 58 -21.01 1.44 3.70
C GLU A 58 -21.66 1.28 2.32
N HIS A 59 -21.30 2.13 1.36
CA HIS A 59 -21.81 2.05 -0.01
C HIS A 59 -21.49 0.69 -0.66
N ARG A 60 -20.27 0.17 -0.48
CA ARG A 60 -19.86 -1.15 -0.96
C ARG A 60 -20.69 -2.28 -0.34
N LYS A 61 -20.99 -2.22 0.96
CA LYS A 61 -21.83 -3.22 1.64
C LYS A 61 -23.24 -3.25 1.07
N HIS A 62 -23.82 -2.09 0.75
CA HIS A 62 -25.13 -2.02 0.11
C HIS A 62 -25.11 -2.61 -1.30
N HIS A 63 -24.15 -2.20 -2.15
CA HIS A 63 -24.01 -2.74 -3.50
C HIS A 63 -23.77 -4.25 -3.56
N SER A 64 -23.02 -4.81 -2.61
CA SER A 64 -22.76 -6.26 -2.56
C SER A 64 -24.01 -7.07 -2.19
N LYS A 65 -24.96 -6.50 -1.44
CA LYS A 65 -26.22 -7.18 -1.12
C LYS A 65 -27.18 -7.21 -2.30
N ASP A 66 -27.18 -6.15 -3.11
CA ASP A 66 -28.10 -5.99 -4.24
C ASP A 66 -27.66 -6.77 -5.50
N HIS A 67 -26.37 -7.10 -5.62
CA HIS A 67 -25.80 -7.78 -6.80
C HIS A 67 -25.19 -9.15 -6.52
N GLY A 68 -25.36 -9.67 -5.30
CA GLY A 68 -24.82 -10.96 -4.86
C GLY A 68 -23.37 -10.87 -4.37
N GLU A 69 -23.02 -11.71 -3.40
CA GLU A 69 -21.65 -11.83 -2.88
C GLU A 69 -20.69 -12.25 -4.00
N GLY A 70 -19.71 -11.39 -4.31
CA GLY A 70 -18.64 -11.67 -5.28
C GLY A 70 -18.81 -11.09 -6.69
N ALA A 71 -19.96 -10.51 -7.05
CA ALA A 71 -20.24 -10.08 -8.42
C ALA A 71 -19.42 -8.87 -8.92
N ASN A 72 -18.62 -8.21 -8.07
CA ASN A 72 -17.80 -7.04 -8.44
C ASN A 72 -16.51 -6.94 -7.61
N SER A 73 -15.86 -8.05 -7.28
CA SER A 73 -14.53 -7.96 -6.66
C SER A 73 -13.52 -7.53 -7.72
N SER A 74 -12.85 -6.39 -7.54
CA SER A 74 -11.68 -6.07 -8.37
C SER A 74 -10.63 -7.17 -8.28
N PHE A 75 -9.71 -7.24 -9.24
CA PHE A 75 -8.52 -8.08 -9.15
C PHE A 75 -7.29 -7.22 -8.89
N ARG A 76 -6.65 -7.44 -7.74
CA ARG A 76 -5.49 -6.67 -7.27
C ARG A 76 -4.21 -7.43 -7.60
N VAL A 77 -3.33 -6.83 -8.39
CA VAL A 77 -2.09 -7.46 -8.85
C VAL A 77 -0.90 -6.59 -8.51
N GLY A 78 0.04 -7.16 -7.77
CA GLY A 78 1.32 -6.53 -7.47
C GLY A 78 2.34 -6.88 -8.52
N ILE A 79 3.03 -5.89 -9.09
CA ILE A 79 4.07 -6.08 -10.10
C ILE A 79 5.41 -5.64 -9.50
N ALA A 80 6.22 -6.64 -9.18
CA ALA A 80 7.54 -6.50 -8.61
C ALA A 80 8.62 -6.83 -9.64
N GLY A 81 9.84 -6.36 -9.41
CA GLY A 81 10.98 -6.66 -10.27
C GLY A 81 12.08 -5.62 -10.16
N PRO A 82 13.33 -5.98 -10.53
CA PRO A 82 14.45 -5.07 -10.41
C PRO A 82 14.28 -3.83 -11.32
N PRO A 83 15.01 -2.74 -11.04
CA PRO A 83 15.10 -1.61 -11.94
C PRO A 83 15.58 -2.10 -13.32
N GLY A 84 14.98 -1.59 -14.40
CA GLY A 84 15.34 -2.01 -15.76
C GLY A 84 14.65 -3.29 -16.27
N ALA A 85 13.89 -4.02 -15.44
CA ALA A 85 13.07 -5.16 -15.89
C ALA A 85 11.97 -4.79 -16.90
N GLY A 86 11.67 -3.49 -17.05
CA GLY A 86 10.63 -2.99 -17.96
C GLY A 86 9.23 -3.00 -17.35
N LYS A 87 9.10 -2.82 -16.03
CA LYS A 87 7.83 -2.82 -15.30
C LYS A 87 6.83 -1.82 -15.85
N SER A 88 7.18 -0.53 -15.90
CA SER A 88 6.27 0.52 -16.40
C SER A 88 5.85 0.28 -17.86
N THR A 89 6.76 -0.17 -18.73
CA THR A 89 6.45 -0.54 -20.12
C THR A 89 5.49 -1.72 -20.19
N PHE A 90 5.72 -2.75 -19.37
CA PHE A 90 4.83 -3.91 -19.27
C PHE A 90 3.44 -3.51 -18.74
N ILE A 91 3.38 -2.67 -17.71
CA ILE A 91 2.12 -2.17 -17.15
C ILE A 91 1.34 -1.34 -18.16
N GLU A 92 2.02 -0.49 -18.95
CA GLU A 92 1.37 0.26 -20.02
C GLU A 92 0.79 -0.69 -21.09
N ALA A 93 1.58 -1.65 -21.57
CA ALA A 93 1.13 -2.62 -22.58
C ALA A 93 -0.05 -3.47 -22.08
N LEU A 94 0.06 -4.03 -20.87
CA LEU A 94 -1.01 -4.80 -20.24
C LEU A 94 -2.25 -3.93 -19.99
N GLY A 95 -2.09 -2.74 -19.41
CA GLY A 95 -3.19 -1.84 -19.11
C GLY A 95 -3.96 -1.43 -20.36
N LEU A 96 -3.26 -1.12 -21.46
CA LEU A 96 -3.89 -0.79 -22.74
C LEU A 96 -4.67 -1.98 -23.29
N ASN A 97 -4.06 -3.17 -23.31
CA ASN A 97 -4.72 -4.41 -23.73
C ASN A 97 -6.01 -4.68 -22.92
N LEU A 98 -5.95 -4.52 -21.59
CA LEU A 98 -7.10 -4.70 -20.71
C LEU A 98 -8.20 -3.67 -20.97
N THR A 99 -7.82 -2.40 -21.18
CA THR A 99 -8.82 -1.36 -21.50
C THR A 99 -9.52 -1.62 -22.83
N GLN A 100 -8.82 -2.18 -23.82
CA GLN A 100 -9.42 -2.60 -25.10
C GLN A 100 -10.39 -3.79 -24.92
N LYS A 101 -10.15 -4.64 -23.92
CA LYS A 101 -11.04 -5.74 -23.52
C LYS A 101 -12.21 -5.28 -22.62
N GLY A 102 -12.35 -3.98 -22.36
CA GLY A 102 -13.45 -3.39 -21.60
C GLY A 102 -13.21 -3.27 -20.09
N HIS A 103 -12.03 -3.63 -19.59
CA HIS A 103 -11.69 -3.45 -18.17
C HIS A 103 -11.40 -1.98 -17.84
N LYS A 104 -11.72 -1.58 -16.61
CA LYS A 104 -11.29 -0.31 -16.02
C LYS A 104 -10.08 -0.56 -15.13
N VAL A 105 -8.92 -0.03 -15.55
CA VAL A 105 -7.62 -0.34 -14.94
C VAL A 105 -7.11 0.82 -14.09
N ALA A 106 -6.88 0.59 -12.81
CA ALA A 106 -6.14 1.51 -11.94
C ALA A 106 -4.68 1.05 -11.80
N VAL A 107 -3.74 1.98 -11.88
CA VAL A 107 -2.30 1.74 -11.67
C VAL A 107 -1.81 2.62 -10.53
N LEU A 108 -1.31 1.98 -9.48
CA LEU A 108 -0.69 2.62 -8.32
C LEU A 108 0.81 2.38 -8.39
N ALA A 109 1.56 3.38 -8.84
CA ALA A 109 3.01 3.29 -8.95
C ALA A 109 3.67 3.77 -7.66
N ILE A 110 4.20 2.85 -6.87
CA ILE A 110 4.93 3.20 -5.65
C ILE A 110 6.27 3.81 -6.06
N ASP A 111 6.54 5.04 -5.62
CA ASP A 111 7.73 5.80 -5.99
C ASP A 111 8.49 6.28 -4.74
N PRO A 112 9.84 6.14 -4.68
CA PRO A 112 10.64 6.76 -3.63
C PRO A 112 10.28 8.24 -3.45
N SER A 113 10.25 8.65 -2.19
CA SER A 113 9.87 10.01 -1.82
C SER A 113 11.06 10.93 -1.75
N SER A 114 10.86 12.16 -2.25
CA SER A 114 11.83 13.24 -2.11
C SER A 114 11.99 13.57 -0.64
N SER A 115 13.23 13.59 -0.15
CA SER A 115 13.56 14.05 1.20
C SER A 115 13.25 15.54 1.40
N VAL A 116 13.10 16.31 0.32
CA VAL A 116 12.85 17.75 0.33
C VAL A 116 11.36 18.07 0.27
N THR A 117 10.62 17.45 -0.65
CA THR A 117 9.20 17.78 -0.88
C THR A 117 8.23 16.77 -0.26
N GLY A 118 8.70 15.59 0.14
CA GLY A 118 7.86 14.46 0.59
C GLY A 118 7.06 13.78 -0.53
N GLY A 119 6.98 14.41 -1.72
CA GLY A 119 6.31 13.90 -2.90
C GLY A 119 7.12 12.82 -3.64
N SER A 120 6.52 12.27 -4.68
CA SER A 120 7.12 11.25 -5.54
C SER A 120 8.29 11.87 -6.34
N ILE A 121 9.46 11.21 -6.37
CA ILE A 121 10.67 11.72 -7.03
C ILE A 121 10.58 11.57 -8.54
N LEU A 122 10.17 10.40 -9.00
CA LEU A 122 10.22 10.02 -10.41
C LEU A 122 8.98 10.49 -11.16
N GLY A 123 7.87 10.76 -10.45
CA GLY A 123 6.67 11.35 -11.02
C GLY A 123 6.20 10.56 -12.24
N ASP A 124 6.07 9.24 -12.07
CA ASP A 124 6.07 8.20 -13.11
C ASP A 124 4.97 8.28 -14.18
N LYS A 125 4.18 9.37 -14.21
CA LYS A 125 3.25 9.72 -15.28
C LYS A 125 3.93 9.85 -16.65
N THR A 126 5.23 10.16 -16.69
CA THR A 126 5.98 10.26 -17.96
C THR A 126 6.27 8.89 -18.60
N ARG A 127 6.26 7.80 -17.82
CA ARG A 127 6.57 6.45 -18.31
C ARG A 127 5.38 5.67 -18.87
N MET A 128 4.15 6.07 -18.54
CA MET A 128 2.91 5.41 -18.98
C MET A 128 1.96 6.43 -19.63
N THR A 129 2.46 7.11 -20.66
CA THR A 129 1.78 8.26 -21.29
C THR A 129 0.49 7.84 -22.01
N HIS A 130 0.51 6.72 -22.74
CA HIS A 130 -0.64 6.24 -23.50
C HIS A 130 -1.72 5.73 -22.56
N LEU A 131 -1.35 4.94 -21.55
CA LEU A 131 -2.31 4.43 -20.58
C LEU A 131 -2.94 5.57 -19.77
N SER A 132 -2.18 6.58 -19.38
CA SER A 132 -2.70 7.74 -18.63
C SER A 132 -3.79 8.51 -19.39
N ASN A 133 -3.74 8.49 -20.73
CA ASN A 133 -4.71 9.13 -21.62
C ASN A 133 -5.96 8.26 -21.88
N SER A 134 -5.92 6.96 -21.56
CA SER A 134 -7.10 6.10 -21.71
C SER A 134 -8.21 6.55 -20.76
N PRO A 135 -9.46 6.71 -21.24
CA PRO A 135 -10.60 7.07 -20.39
C PRO A 135 -10.95 5.97 -19.37
N HIS A 136 -10.59 4.73 -19.68
CA HIS A 136 -10.81 3.55 -18.84
C HIS A 136 -9.65 3.28 -17.87
N ALA A 137 -8.62 4.11 -17.86
CA ALA A 137 -7.47 3.94 -16.97
C ALA A 137 -7.30 5.10 -15.98
N PHE A 138 -6.69 4.81 -14.84
CA PHE A 138 -6.26 5.79 -13.86
C PHE A 138 -4.87 5.46 -13.35
N VAL A 139 -3.89 6.32 -13.67
CA VAL A 139 -2.50 6.14 -13.27
C VAL A 139 -2.13 7.17 -12.20
N ARG A 140 -1.68 6.68 -11.04
CA ARG A 140 -1.31 7.51 -9.89
C ARG A 140 0.08 7.11 -9.36
N PRO A 141 1.06 8.02 -9.40
CA PRO A 141 2.28 7.87 -8.60
C PRO A 141 1.92 8.04 -7.13
N SER A 142 2.35 7.14 -6.25
CA SER A 142 2.17 7.22 -4.80
C SER A 142 3.53 7.36 -4.10
N PRO A 143 3.74 8.41 -3.30
CA PRO A 143 5.00 8.66 -2.62
C PRO A 143 5.23 7.71 -1.43
N THR A 144 6.46 7.21 -1.26
CA THR A 144 6.84 6.37 -0.09
C THR A 144 6.91 7.09 1.26
N ARG A 145 6.86 8.42 1.29
CA ARG A 145 6.95 9.30 2.47
C ARG A 145 8.08 8.95 3.46
N GLY A 146 9.22 8.49 2.92
CA GLY A 146 10.43 8.27 3.71
C GLY A 146 10.40 7.02 4.61
N THR A 147 9.32 6.23 4.58
CA THR A 147 9.29 4.91 5.23
C THR A 147 8.58 3.90 4.35
N LEU A 148 9.12 2.68 4.25
CA LEU A 148 8.46 1.58 3.56
C LEU A 148 7.03 1.32 4.08
N GLY A 149 6.77 1.56 5.37
CA GLY A 149 5.44 1.45 5.98
C GLY A 149 4.42 2.51 5.53
N GLY A 150 4.85 3.75 5.29
CA GLY A 150 3.96 4.83 4.83
C GLY A 150 3.40 4.64 3.42
N VAL A 151 4.11 3.89 2.56
CA VAL A 151 3.59 3.40 1.27
C VAL A 151 2.38 2.50 1.50
N ALA A 152 2.57 1.48 2.35
CA ALA A 152 1.58 0.45 2.61
C ALA A 152 0.31 1.03 3.25
N GLN A 153 0.50 2.07 4.06
CA GLN A 153 -0.55 2.75 4.80
C GLN A 153 -1.66 3.21 3.85
N HIS A 154 -1.34 4.06 2.88
CA HIS A 154 -2.33 4.63 1.98
C HIS A 154 -2.67 3.72 0.80
N THR A 155 -1.78 2.79 0.42
CA THR A 155 -2.05 1.95 -0.76
C THR A 155 -3.36 1.16 -0.61
N ASN A 156 -3.65 0.61 0.57
CA ASN A 156 -4.92 -0.12 0.81
C ASN A 156 -6.15 0.79 0.70
N GLU A 157 -6.07 2.01 1.26
CA GLU A 157 -7.14 3.01 1.20
C GLU A 157 -7.36 3.48 -0.25
N ILE A 158 -6.27 3.70 -0.99
CA ILE A 158 -6.33 4.08 -2.40
C ILE A 158 -6.91 2.96 -3.26
N VAL A 159 -6.51 1.70 -3.02
CA VAL A 159 -7.10 0.51 -3.67
C VAL A 159 -8.61 0.50 -3.41
N LEU A 160 -9.05 0.71 -2.16
CA LEU A 160 -10.47 0.77 -1.82
C LEU A 160 -11.20 1.89 -2.58
N LEU A 161 -10.60 3.07 -2.70
CA LEU A 161 -11.18 4.18 -3.48
C LEU A 161 -11.27 3.83 -4.97
N CYS A 162 -10.25 3.19 -5.55
CA CYS A 162 -10.30 2.72 -6.93
C CYS A 162 -11.41 1.68 -7.14
N GLU A 163 -11.53 0.70 -6.24
CA GLU A 163 -12.61 -0.29 -6.29
C GLU A 163 -13.99 0.39 -6.23
N ALA A 164 -14.15 1.35 -5.33
CA ALA A 164 -15.39 2.10 -5.15
C ALA A 164 -15.75 2.96 -6.38
N SER A 165 -14.76 3.42 -7.14
CA SER A 165 -14.93 4.11 -8.43
C SER A 165 -15.11 3.16 -9.62
N GLY A 166 -15.31 1.87 -9.36
CA GLY A 166 -15.61 0.85 -10.35
C GLY A 166 -14.41 0.45 -11.22
N TYR A 167 -13.19 0.54 -10.68
CA TYR A 167 -12.02 -0.10 -11.29
C TYR A 167 -12.01 -1.58 -10.91
N ASP A 168 -12.07 -2.46 -11.90
CA ASP A 168 -12.15 -3.90 -11.73
C ASP A 168 -10.79 -4.60 -11.82
N VAL A 169 -9.75 -3.89 -12.28
CA VAL A 169 -8.35 -4.32 -12.20
C VAL A 169 -7.52 -3.22 -11.54
N VAL A 170 -6.79 -3.57 -10.48
CA VAL A 170 -5.89 -2.65 -9.77
C VAL A 170 -4.47 -3.21 -9.80
N LEU A 171 -3.59 -2.54 -10.52
CA LEU A 171 -2.16 -2.88 -10.64
C LEU A 171 -1.36 -2.02 -9.65
N VAL A 172 -0.53 -2.66 -8.83
CA VAL A 172 0.33 -2.00 -7.84
C VAL A 172 1.79 -2.26 -8.20
N GLU A 173 2.51 -1.24 -8.62
CA GLU A 173 3.92 -1.36 -9.02
C GLU A 173 4.87 -1.11 -7.84
N SER A 174 5.89 -1.95 -7.70
CA SER A 174 6.98 -1.77 -6.73
C SER A 174 8.08 -0.82 -7.24
N VAL A 175 8.82 -0.20 -6.33
CA VAL A 175 10.04 0.54 -6.66
C VAL A 175 11.15 -0.38 -7.22
N GLY A 176 11.25 -1.62 -6.74
CA GLY A 176 12.28 -2.58 -7.15
C GLY A 176 13.57 -2.55 -6.31
N LEU A 177 13.50 -2.13 -5.04
CA LEU A 177 14.68 -2.03 -4.15
C LEU A 177 14.73 -3.13 -3.06
N GLY A 178 14.02 -4.25 -3.24
CA GLY A 178 14.25 -5.51 -2.50
C GLY A 178 13.59 -5.63 -1.13
N GLN A 179 12.88 -4.62 -0.64
CA GLN A 179 12.04 -4.69 0.57
C GLN A 179 10.59 -4.21 0.35
N SER A 180 10.33 -3.48 -0.73
CA SER A 180 8.97 -3.04 -1.09
C SER A 180 8.07 -4.18 -1.55
N GLU A 181 8.66 -5.27 -2.00
CA GLU A 181 7.99 -6.35 -2.67
C GLU A 181 7.19 -7.24 -1.69
N ILE A 182 7.70 -7.39 -0.46
CA ILE A 182 6.96 -8.07 0.63
C ILE A 182 5.70 -7.29 1.01
N ILE A 183 5.80 -5.96 1.03
CA ILE A 183 4.68 -5.07 1.36
C ILE A 183 3.57 -5.15 0.31
N ILE A 184 3.95 -5.36 -0.96
CA ILE A 184 2.97 -5.52 -2.03
C ILE A 184 2.13 -6.77 -1.84
N ASP A 185 2.71 -7.89 -1.38
CA ASP A 185 1.93 -9.11 -1.12
C ASP A 185 0.86 -8.92 -0.03
N ASP A 186 1.07 -7.99 0.89
CA ASP A 186 0.09 -7.62 1.92
C ASP A 186 -1.05 -6.72 1.40
N THR A 187 -1.04 -6.33 0.12
CA THR A 187 -2.01 -5.38 -0.44
C THR A 187 -2.76 -5.95 -1.67
N VAL A 188 -2.25 -7.02 -2.28
CA VAL A 188 -2.74 -7.55 -3.55
C VAL A 188 -3.19 -9.00 -3.45
N ASP A 189 -3.97 -9.47 -4.41
CA ASP A 189 -4.38 -10.88 -4.49
C ASP A 189 -3.24 -11.73 -5.04
N MET A 190 -2.61 -11.25 -6.11
CA MET A 190 -1.56 -11.93 -6.88
C MET A 190 -0.29 -11.10 -6.97
N VAL A 191 0.88 -11.71 -6.78
CA VAL A 191 2.18 -11.07 -7.01
C VAL A 191 2.82 -11.63 -8.27
N MET A 192 3.11 -10.73 -9.20
CA MET A 192 3.88 -10.98 -10.41
C MET A 192 5.32 -10.49 -10.21
N LEU A 193 6.28 -11.36 -10.49
CA LEU A 193 7.69 -11.01 -10.58
C LEU A 193 8.10 -10.84 -12.04
N LEU A 194 8.35 -9.60 -12.47
CA LEU A 194 8.86 -9.28 -13.80
C LEU A 194 10.39 -9.26 -13.77
N VAL A 195 11.04 -10.02 -14.65
CA VAL A 195 12.50 -10.16 -14.70
C VAL A 195 13.03 -9.92 -16.11
N PRO A 196 14.22 -9.30 -16.26
CA PRO A 196 14.85 -9.16 -17.56
C PRO A 196 15.53 -10.48 -18.02
N PRO A 197 15.83 -10.64 -19.32
CA PRO A 197 16.69 -11.71 -19.82
C PRO A 197 18.12 -11.52 -19.33
N ALA A 198 18.88 -12.60 -19.24
CA ALA A 198 20.31 -12.59 -18.90
C ALA A 198 20.64 -11.98 -17.53
N GLY A 199 19.71 -12.05 -16.56
CA GLY A 199 19.92 -11.55 -15.19
C GLY A 199 20.98 -12.30 -14.38
N GLY A 200 21.48 -13.45 -14.84
CA GLY A 200 22.62 -14.18 -14.26
C GLY A 200 22.62 -14.23 -12.72
N ASP A 201 23.59 -13.53 -12.11
CA ASP A 201 23.81 -13.43 -10.65
C ASP A 201 22.63 -12.86 -9.86
N GLU A 202 21.69 -12.14 -10.50
CA GLU A 202 20.48 -11.62 -9.85
C GLU A 202 19.55 -12.74 -9.38
N LEU A 203 19.59 -13.93 -10.01
CA LEU A 203 18.88 -15.11 -9.53
C LEU A 203 19.42 -15.56 -8.16
N GLN A 204 20.71 -15.39 -7.88
CA GLN A 204 21.29 -15.73 -6.57
C GLN A 204 21.00 -14.65 -5.51
N GLY A 205 21.01 -13.37 -5.89
CA GLY A 205 20.68 -12.24 -5.00
C GLY A 205 19.20 -12.13 -4.62
N SER A 206 18.29 -12.51 -5.53
CA SER A 206 16.83 -12.39 -5.36
C SER A 206 16.17 -13.63 -4.73
N LYS A 207 16.95 -14.68 -4.44
CA LYS A 207 16.44 -16.03 -4.15
C LYS A 207 15.70 -16.19 -2.82
N LYS A 208 15.92 -15.33 -1.83
CA LYS A 208 15.49 -15.62 -0.44
C LYS A 208 14.23 -14.91 0.06
N GLY A 209 13.47 -14.22 -0.80
CA GLY A 209 12.24 -13.58 -0.35
C GLY A 209 11.21 -13.36 -1.45
N ILE A 210 11.60 -12.76 -2.58
CA ILE A 210 10.62 -12.43 -3.64
C ILE A 210 10.10 -13.67 -4.38
N MET A 211 10.95 -14.69 -4.56
CA MET A 211 10.56 -15.96 -5.15
C MET A 211 9.55 -16.74 -4.30
N GLU A 212 9.58 -16.55 -2.97
CA GLU A 212 8.66 -17.23 -2.05
C GLU A 212 7.25 -16.64 -2.11
N ILE A 213 7.11 -15.39 -2.57
CA ILE A 213 5.82 -14.69 -2.64
C ILE A 213 5.29 -14.56 -4.07
N ALA A 214 6.08 -14.89 -5.10
CA ALA A 214 5.68 -14.78 -6.51
C ALA A 214 4.66 -15.86 -6.90
N ASP A 215 3.51 -15.43 -7.40
CA ASP A 215 2.45 -16.28 -7.94
C ASP A 215 2.68 -16.55 -9.45
N VAL A 216 3.36 -15.64 -10.14
CA VAL A 216 3.84 -15.84 -11.52
C VAL A 216 5.18 -15.12 -11.71
N VAL A 217 6.06 -15.71 -12.52
CA VAL A 217 7.28 -15.05 -13.00
C VAL A 217 7.13 -14.75 -14.49
N VAL A 218 7.44 -13.53 -14.89
CA VAL A 218 7.37 -13.09 -16.29
C VAL A 218 8.75 -12.60 -16.71
N VAL A 219 9.37 -13.33 -17.64
CA VAL A 219 10.62 -12.91 -18.29
C VAL A 219 10.26 -11.94 -19.41
N ASN A 220 10.46 -10.66 -19.16
CA ASN A 220 10.19 -9.61 -20.13
C ASN A 220 11.34 -9.47 -21.14
N LYS A 221 11.19 -8.60 -22.14
CA LYS A 221 12.16 -8.33 -23.21
C LYS A 221 12.55 -9.58 -24.01
N ALA A 222 11.61 -10.49 -24.20
CA ALA A 222 11.81 -11.73 -24.96
C ALA A 222 11.74 -11.50 -26.49
N ASP A 223 12.44 -10.48 -26.96
CA ASP A 223 12.43 -9.95 -28.32
C ASP A 223 13.85 -9.88 -28.91
N GLY A 224 13.93 -9.79 -30.24
CA GLY A 224 15.18 -9.69 -31.00
C GLY A 224 16.27 -10.68 -30.54
N GLU A 225 17.48 -10.14 -30.33
CA GLU A 225 18.65 -10.90 -29.88
C GLU A 225 18.51 -11.46 -28.45
N LEU A 226 17.65 -10.87 -27.62
CA LEU A 226 17.46 -11.28 -26.23
C LEU A 226 16.52 -12.48 -26.08
N LYS A 227 15.80 -12.87 -27.14
CA LYS A 227 14.83 -13.97 -27.12
C LYS A 227 15.43 -15.30 -26.69
N SER A 228 16.67 -15.59 -27.09
CA SER A 228 17.38 -16.81 -26.67
C SER A 228 17.74 -16.77 -25.18
N ALA A 229 18.28 -15.64 -24.70
CA ALA A 229 18.60 -15.45 -23.29
C ALA A 229 17.35 -15.47 -22.39
N ALA A 230 16.23 -14.97 -22.88
CA ALA A 230 14.95 -15.00 -22.19
C ALA A 230 14.47 -16.44 -21.98
N LYS A 231 14.62 -17.32 -22.98
CA LYS A 231 14.31 -18.75 -22.86
C LYS A 231 15.14 -19.43 -21.78
N HIS A 232 16.45 -19.21 -21.77
CA HIS A 232 17.31 -19.78 -20.73
C HIS A 232 16.92 -19.27 -19.34
N THR A 233 16.68 -17.96 -19.21
CA THR A 233 16.22 -17.35 -17.96
C THR A 233 14.89 -17.97 -17.50
N ALA A 234 13.94 -18.18 -18.42
CA ALA A 234 12.66 -18.80 -18.09
C ALA A 234 12.82 -20.22 -17.54
N VAL A 235 13.70 -21.02 -18.14
CA VAL A 235 14.04 -22.38 -17.68
C VAL A 235 14.65 -22.34 -16.27
N ASP A 236 15.57 -21.41 -16.01
CA ASP A 236 16.18 -21.27 -14.69
C ASP A 236 15.16 -20.94 -13.60
N TYR A 237 14.24 -20.00 -13.87
CA TYR A 237 13.15 -19.67 -12.95
C TYR A 237 12.16 -20.83 -12.79
N MET A 238 11.89 -21.61 -13.85
CA MET A 238 11.04 -22.80 -13.76
C MET A 238 11.64 -23.83 -12.80
N HIS A 239 12.94 -24.10 -12.91
CA HIS A 239 13.63 -25.01 -11.99
C HIS A 239 13.64 -24.47 -10.56
N ALA A 240 13.89 -23.17 -10.38
CA ALA A 240 13.87 -22.55 -9.05
C ALA A 240 12.49 -22.66 -8.37
N LEU A 241 11.40 -22.41 -9.10
CA LEU A 241 10.03 -22.53 -8.58
C LEU A 241 9.64 -23.97 -8.23
N GLN A 242 10.21 -24.97 -8.90
CA GLN A 242 9.98 -26.38 -8.57
C GLN A 242 10.63 -26.79 -7.25
N LEU A 243 11.77 -26.19 -6.91
CA LEU A 243 12.50 -26.45 -5.67
C LEU A 243 11.97 -25.61 -4.50
N ALA A 244 11.34 -24.47 -4.78
CA ALA A 244 10.77 -23.60 -3.78
C ALA A 244 9.50 -24.21 -3.16
N ARG A 245 9.29 -23.95 -1.87
CA ARG A 245 7.99 -24.25 -1.23
C ARG A 245 6.94 -23.34 -1.87
N ARG A 246 5.82 -23.93 -2.29
CA ARG A 246 4.68 -23.15 -2.77
C ARG A 246 4.15 -22.24 -1.67
N LYS A 247 3.93 -20.98 -2.01
CA LYS A 247 3.22 -20.00 -1.19
C LYS A 247 1.83 -20.50 -0.81
N ASP A 248 1.11 -21.02 -1.81
CA ASP A 248 -0.22 -21.58 -1.66
C ASP A 248 -0.25 -23.00 -2.23
N PRO A 249 -0.80 -24.01 -1.51
CA PRO A 249 -0.82 -25.38 -1.99
C PRO A 249 -1.69 -25.59 -3.25
N ASP A 250 -2.71 -24.76 -3.45
CA ASP A 250 -3.69 -24.88 -4.55
C ASP A 250 -3.25 -24.15 -5.82
N TRP A 251 -2.14 -23.41 -5.77
CA TRP A 251 -1.56 -22.78 -6.96
C TRP A 251 -0.13 -23.23 -7.21
N LYS A 252 0.15 -23.55 -8.47
CA LYS A 252 1.50 -23.84 -8.94
C LYS A 252 1.99 -22.63 -9.72
N PRO A 253 2.95 -21.85 -9.17
CA PRO A 253 3.52 -20.73 -9.90
C PRO A 253 4.06 -21.15 -11.25
N THR A 254 3.88 -20.29 -12.25
CA THR A 254 4.31 -20.53 -13.63
C THR A 254 5.31 -19.47 -14.07
N VAL A 255 6.04 -19.79 -15.14
CA VAL A 255 6.92 -18.83 -15.81
C VAL A 255 6.38 -18.56 -17.20
N LYS A 256 6.26 -17.28 -17.56
CA LYS A 256 5.92 -16.82 -18.92
C LYS A 256 7.04 -15.96 -19.48
N MET A 257 7.08 -15.82 -20.79
CA MET A 257 7.91 -14.85 -21.48
C MET A 257 7.02 -13.85 -22.20
N CYS A 258 7.43 -12.59 -22.24
CA CYS A 258 6.77 -11.57 -23.04
C CYS A 258 7.76 -10.54 -23.59
N SER A 259 7.35 -9.82 -24.62
CA SER A 259 7.92 -8.53 -25.00
C SER A 259 6.88 -7.45 -24.76
N ALA A 260 7.10 -6.62 -23.74
CA ALA A 260 6.20 -5.49 -23.49
C ALA A 260 6.21 -4.45 -24.63
N ILE A 261 7.34 -4.31 -25.35
CA ILE A 261 7.48 -3.31 -26.41
C ILE A 261 6.85 -3.77 -27.73
N GLU A 262 6.95 -5.07 -28.05
CA GLU A 262 6.31 -5.65 -29.24
C GLU A 262 4.85 -6.07 -28.96
N GLY A 263 4.47 -6.18 -27.69
CA GLY A 263 3.16 -6.70 -27.25
C GLY A 263 3.08 -8.23 -27.19
N ASP A 264 4.11 -8.92 -27.70
CA ASP A 264 4.18 -10.38 -27.77
C ASP A 264 4.06 -11.03 -26.37
N GLY A 265 3.12 -11.96 -26.24
CA GLY A 265 2.93 -12.76 -25.03
C GLY A 265 2.25 -12.06 -23.86
N VAL A 266 1.92 -10.76 -23.96
CA VAL A 266 1.20 -10.01 -22.91
C VAL A 266 -0.18 -10.62 -22.64
N ASP A 267 -0.90 -11.03 -23.68
CA ASP A 267 -2.19 -11.74 -23.55
C ASP A 267 -2.04 -13.06 -22.77
N GLY A 268 -1.02 -13.84 -23.09
CA GLY A 268 -0.75 -15.12 -22.42
C GLY A 268 -0.33 -14.95 -20.96
N VAL A 269 0.18 -13.78 -20.56
CA VAL A 269 0.38 -13.43 -19.15
C VAL A 269 -0.96 -13.14 -18.48
N TRP A 270 -1.85 -12.38 -19.12
CA TRP A 270 -3.19 -12.12 -18.59
C TRP A 270 -4.00 -13.42 -18.41
N ASP A 271 -3.89 -14.38 -19.34
CA ASP A 271 -4.55 -15.67 -19.22
C ASP A 271 -4.18 -16.38 -17.91
N VAL A 272 -2.88 -16.43 -17.56
CA VAL A 272 -2.41 -16.99 -16.28
C VAL A 272 -2.96 -16.21 -15.09
N MET A 273 -3.03 -14.89 -15.19
CA MET A 273 -3.57 -14.05 -14.12
C MET A 273 -5.06 -14.35 -13.87
N THR A 274 -5.84 -14.54 -14.95
CA THR A 274 -7.26 -14.93 -14.83
C THR A 274 -7.43 -16.36 -14.33
N GLU A 275 -6.54 -17.28 -14.71
CA GLU A 275 -6.51 -18.66 -14.19
C GLU A 275 -6.26 -18.65 -12.67
N PHE A 276 -5.24 -17.91 -12.21
CA PHE A 276 -4.95 -17.73 -10.78
C PHE A 276 -6.19 -17.22 -10.03
N ARG A 277 -6.81 -16.15 -10.56
CA ARG A 277 -8.02 -15.57 -9.96
C ARG A 277 -9.13 -16.61 -9.86
N GLY A 278 -9.35 -17.41 -10.90
CA GLY A 278 -10.35 -18.47 -10.92
C GLY A 278 -10.09 -19.58 -9.91
N VAL A 279 -8.84 -20.06 -9.81
CA VAL A 279 -8.43 -21.10 -8.84
C VAL A 279 -8.61 -20.60 -7.41
N MET A 280 -8.10 -19.40 -7.11
CA MET A 280 -8.16 -18.82 -5.77
C MET A 280 -9.58 -18.45 -5.34
N ALA A 281 -10.43 -18.01 -6.27
CA ALA A 281 -11.83 -17.74 -6.02
C ALA A 281 -12.59 -19.04 -5.68
N LYS A 282 -12.41 -20.11 -6.48
CA LYS A 282 -13.03 -21.43 -6.21
C LYS A 282 -12.63 -22.01 -4.85
N ALA A 283 -11.39 -21.74 -4.42
CA ALA A 283 -10.88 -22.15 -3.11
C ALA A 283 -11.24 -21.18 -1.96
N ASN A 284 -12.02 -20.11 -2.21
CA ASN A 284 -12.36 -19.06 -1.25
C ASN A 284 -11.14 -18.39 -0.58
N LYS A 285 -10.01 -18.34 -1.30
CA LYS A 285 -8.74 -17.84 -0.75
C LYS A 285 -8.55 -16.35 -0.91
N ILE A 286 -9.16 -15.73 -1.93
CA ILE A 286 -9.05 -14.29 -2.18
C ILE A 286 -9.58 -13.51 -0.98
N GLU A 287 -10.83 -13.76 -0.56
CA GLU A 287 -11.44 -13.03 0.55
C GLU A 287 -10.73 -13.31 1.88
N GLY A 288 -10.34 -14.56 2.12
CA GLY A 288 -9.53 -14.93 3.28
C GLY A 288 -8.17 -14.22 3.33
N LYS A 289 -7.51 -14.05 2.17
CA LYS A 289 -6.26 -13.27 2.07
C LYS A 289 -6.52 -11.80 2.39
N ARG A 290 -7.52 -11.20 1.76
CA ARG A 290 -7.90 -9.79 1.98
C ARG A 290 -8.26 -9.49 3.43
N SER A 291 -9.00 -10.37 4.10
CA SER A 291 -9.34 -10.22 5.53
C SER A 291 -8.08 -10.20 6.42
N ARG A 292 -7.12 -11.10 6.15
CA ARG A 292 -5.84 -11.11 6.87
C ARG A 292 -5.02 -9.86 6.60
N GLN A 293 -4.98 -9.41 5.35
CA GLN A 293 -4.30 -8.17 4.93
C GLN A 293 -4.89 -6.95 5.65
N SER A 294 -6.21 -6.80 5.67
CA SER A 294 -6.90 -5.71 6.40
C SER A 294 -6.59 -5.75 7.90
N SER A 295 -6.57 -6.94 8.51
CA SER A 295 -6.22 -7.10 9.93
C SER A 295 -4.78 -6.68 10.22
N LYS A 296 -3.83 -7.11 9.38
CA LYS A 296 -2.42 -6.71 9.48
C LYS A 296 -2.26 -5.20 9.34
N TRP A 297 -2.99 -4.61 8.39
CA TRP A 297 -2.97 -3.18 8.14
C TRP A 297 -3.49 -2.37 9.33
N MET A 298 -4.60 -2.79 9.96
CA MET A 298 -5.11 -2.16 11.19
C MET A 298 -4.04 -2.10 12.29
N TRP A 299 -3.30 -3.20 12.51
CA TRP A 299 -2.22 -3.24 13.50
C TRP A 299 -1.05 -2.31 13.14
N ASN A 300 -0.68 -2.24 11.86
CA ASN A 300 0.36 -1.32 11.38
C ASN A 300 -0.05 0.15 11.62
N GLN A 301 -1.32 0.49 11.33
CA GLN A 301 -1.86 1.83 11.54
C GLN A 301 -1.84 2.22 13.03
N LEU A 302 -2.26 1.30 13.90
CA LEU A 302 -2.21 1.51 15.35
C LEU A 302 -0.77 1.74 15.81
N GLN A 303 0.19 0.94 15.34
CA GLN A 303 1.60 1.08 15.69
C GLN A 303 2.14 2.46 15.30
N GLU A 304 1.78 2.97 14.12
CA GLU A 304 2.21 4.29 13.67
C GLU A 304 1.61 5.42 14.52
N GLU A 305 0.30 5.39 14.77
CA GLU A 305 -0.37 6.39 15.61
C GLU A 305 0.17 6.38 17.04
N LEU A 306 0.45 5.20 17.61
CA LEU A 306 1.12 5.07 18.89
C LEU A 306 2.52 5.68 18.87
N MET A 307 3.30 5.48 17.79
CA MET A 307 4.63 6.06 17.65
C MET A 307 4.60 7.58 17.51
N LEU A 308 3.64 8.14 16.78
CA LEU A 308 3.43 9.59 16.67
C LEU A 308 3.07 10.20 18.03
N LEU A 309 2.13 9.58 18.75
CA LEU A 309 1.75 9.98 20.10
C LEU A 309 2.95 9.90 21.06
N ALA A 310 3.72 8.81 21.00
CA ALA A 310 4.89 8.57 21.82
C ALA A 310 5.96 9.65 21.59
N LYS A 311 6.30 9.94 20.32
CA LYS A 311 7.24 10.99 19.95
C LYS A 311 6.82 12.36 20.48
N LYS A 312 5.52 12.67 20.42
CA LYS A 312 4.97 13.94 20.94
C LYS A 312 5.07 14.02 22.46
N ARG A 313 4.64 12.98 23.17
CA ARG A 313 4.61 12.97 24.65
C ARG A 313 5.99 12.91 25.28
N ALA A 314 6.91 12.16 24.68
CA ALA A 314 8.24 11.95 25.22
C ALA A 314 9.30 12.91 24.65
N ALA A 315 8.90 13.95 23.90
CA ALA A 315 9.82 14.85 23.21
C ALA A 315 10.81 15.54 24.17
N ASP A 316 10.32 16.05 25.30
CA ASP A 316 11.16 16.76 26.26
C ASP A 316 12.07 15.79 27.03
N GLU A 317 11.57 14.61 27.38
CA GLU A 317 12.38 13.55 28.00
C GLU A 317 13.48 13.06 27.04
N ALA A 318 13.17 12.92 25.75
CA ALA A 318 14.15 12.53 24.74
C ALA A 318 15.27 13.57 24.62
N LYS A 319 14.94 14.86 24.64
CA LYS A 319 15.94 15.95 24.66
C LYS A 319 16.82 15.88 25.91
N ARG A 320 16.23 15.58 27.08
CA ARG A 320 16.97 15.44 28.34
C ARG A 320 17.95 14.26 28.32
N LEU A 321 17.57 13.14 27.72
CA LEU A 321 18.39 11.92 27.66
C LEU A 321 19.43 11.94 26.53
N ALA A 322 19.32 12.85 25.56
CA ALA A 322 20.20 12.88 24.39
C ALA A 322 21.71 13.05 24.73
N PRO A 323 22.11 13.93 25.67
CA PRO A 323 23.52 14.02 26.08
C PRO A 323 24.01 12.73 26.72
N ASP A 324 23.21 12.10 27.60
CA ASP A 324 23.60 10.84 28.26
C ASP A 324 23.78 9.70 27.26
N LEU A 325 22.95 9.67 26.21
CA LEU A 325 23.07 8.73 25.09
C LEU A 325 24.37 8.96 24.30
N ALA A 326 24.66 10.22 23.96
CA ALA A 326 25.82 10.59 23.16
C ALA A 326 27.15 10.27 23.87
N HIS A 327 27.21 10.45 25.19
CA HIS A 327 28.40 10.17 25.99
C HIS A 327 28.46 8.72 26.51
N GLY A 328 27.44 7.91 26.23
CA GLY A 328 27.40 6.50 26.65
C GLY A 328 27.05 6.27 28.13
N PHE A 329 26.53 7.27 28.84
CA PHE A 329 26.06 7.13 30.23
C PHE A 329 24.78 6.30 30.34
N ILE A 330 24.00 6.20 29.26
CA ILE A 330 22.81 5.36 29.18
C ILE A 330 22.75 4.61 27.85
N SER A 331 22.34 3.35 27.89
CA SER A 331 22.13 2.57 26.67
C SER A 331 20.80 2.95 25.97
N PRO A 332 20.70 2.80 24.63
CA PRO A 332 19.45 3.02 23.89
C PRO A 332 18.27 2.23 24.45
N ARG A 333 18.50 0.99 24.92
CA ARG A 333 17.47 0.17 25.56
C ARG A 333 16.92 0.80 26.84
N SER A 334 17.80 1.33 27.68
CA SER A 334 17.40 1.96 28.96
C SER A 334 16.72 3.30 28.73
N ALA A 335 17.22 4.10 27.78
CA ALA A 335 16.60 5.35 27.38
C ALA A 335 15.18 5.12 26.82
N ALA A 336 15.00 4.13 25.94
CA ALA A 336 13.68 3.76 25.40
C ALA A 336 12.69 3.36 26.50
N ARG A 337 13.13 2.63 27.54
CA ARG A 337 12.28 2.27 28.69
C ARG A 337 11.86 3.50 29.50
N LYS A 338 12.76 4.48 29.69
CA LYS A 338 12.43 5.77 30.32
C LYS A 338 11.41 6.56 29.50
N LEU A 339 11.60 6.65 28.17
CA LEU A 339 10.66 7.29 27.27
C LEU A 339 9.27 6.63 27.34
N LEU A 340 9.22 5.29 27.33
CA LEU A 340 7.95 4.56 27.43
C LEU A 340 7.19 4.88 28.72
N ALA A 341 7.89 4.97 29.86
CA ALA A 341 7.27 5.35 31.12
C ALA A 341 6.60 6.74 31.04
N THR A 342 7.25 7.71 30.38
CA THR A 342 6.68 9.05 30.12
C THR A 342 5.46 9.01 29.20
N VAL A 343 5.45 8.14 28.18
CA VAL A 343 4.32 8.02 27.25
C VAL A 343 3.06 7.46 27.92
N VAL A 344 3.26 6.47 28.81
CA VAL A 344 2.18 5.73 29.49
C VAL A 344 1.68 6.45 30.76
N ALA A 345 2.48 7.37 31.32
CA ALA A 345 2.07 8.16 32.47
C ALA A 345 0.73 8.89 32.21
N PRO A 346 -0.22 8.90 33.17
CA PRO A 346 -1.45 9.67 33.02
C PRO A 346 -1.09 11.14 32.81
N SER A 347 -1.68 11.79 31.81
CA SER A 347 -1.54 13.24 31.66
C SER A 347 -2.03 13.89 32.95
N ALA A 348 -1.16 14.61 33.64
CA ALA A 348 -1.55 15.38 34.82
C ALA A 348 -2.74 16.27 34.41
N SER A 349 -3.94 15.92 34.85
CA SER A 349 -5.09 16.80 34.75
C SER A 349 -4.68 18.09 35.46
N THR A 350 -4.73 19.21 34.76
CA THR A 350 -4.66 20.55 35.34
C THR A 350 -5.83 20.72 36.33
N SER A 351 -5.68 20.18 37.54
CA SER A 351 -6.47 20.55 38.70
C SER A 351 -5.73 21.73 39.33
N SER A 352 -6.07 22.93 38.87
CA SER A 352 -5.74 24.16 39.58
C SER A 352 -6.69 24.29 40.77
N ALA A 353 -6.36 23.63 41.88
CA ALA A 353 -6.86 24.01 43.19
C ALA A 353 -5.65 24.49 44.00
N PRO A 354 -5.59 25.77 44.43
CA PRO A 354 -4.50 26.25 45.25
C PRO A 354 -4.53 25.54 46.62
N PRO A 355 -3.38 25.30 47.25
CA PRO A 355 -3.35 24.69 48.58
C PRO A 355 -4.04 25.62 49.57
N SER A 356 -5.06 25.11 50.26
CA SER A 356 -5.69 25.79 51.39
C SER A 356 -4.64 26.05 52.47
N SER A 357 -4.43 27.32 52.78
CA SER A 357 -3.53 27.76 53.85
C SER A 357 -4.13 27.42 55.21
N THR A 358 -3.74 26.29 55.79
CA THR A 358 -4.03 25.98 57.18
C THR A 358 -3.10 26.81 58.08
N ARG A 359 -3.58 27.98 58.54
CA ARG A 359 -2.96 28.73 59.63
C ARG A 359 -2.98 27.88 60.90
N PHE A 360 -1.80 27.47 61.37
CA PHE A 360 -1.60 27.00 62.74
C PHE A 360 -1.92 28.14 63.71
N LYS A 361 -2.96 27.98 64.54
CA LYS A 361 -3.18 28.80 65.74
C LYS A 361 -2.46 28.14 66.91
N TRP A 362 -1.49 28.83 67.47
CA TRP A 362 -0.95 28.53 68.81
C TRP A 362 -1.93 29.07 69.85
N GLY A 363 -2.53 28.18 70.64
CA GLY A 363 -3.21 28.52 71.89
C GLY A 363 -2.40 27.95 73.05
N ARG A 364 -1.96 28.84 73.95
CA ARG A 364 -1.33 28.52 75.24
C ARG A 364 -2.43 28.15 76.23
N ASP A 365 -2.23 27.05 76.94
CA ASP A 365 -2.78 26.84 78.28
C ASP A 365 -1.61 26.98 79.27
N GLU A 366 -1.55 28.14 79.93
CA GLU A 366 -1.27 28.36 81.36
C GLU A 366 -1.60 29.81 81.71
#